data_AF-A0ABD0TFW5-F1
#
_entry.id   AF-A0ABD0TFW5-F1
#
_cell.length_a   1.000
_cell.length_b   1.000
_cell.length_c   1.000
_cell.angle_alpha   90.00
_cell.angle_beta   90.00
_cell.angle_gamma   90.00
#
_symmetry.space_group_name_H-M   'P 1'
#
loop_
_entity.id
_entity.type
_entity.pdbx_description
1 polymer ?
#
loop_
_entity_poly.entity_id
_entity_poly.type
_entity_poly.pdbx_seq_one_letter_code
_entity_poly.pdbx_strand_id
1 'polypeptide(L)'
;MKTFLVVSLACILPVVFSITPIFIMDENWVCNVKRSCLECLRLSQCSWCQAENRCFSRKLPTYEDFCRDNSTEYHNYELSLIDNARCSCAGGQLEENCYPPGVTDGPKCTGRGACICGRCVCDPMPDAEHPTKMVVGEFCEFDNFSCDGPRCNEGPYLHNDVRNMDNETAANIED
;
A
#
# COMPACT_ATOMS: atom_id res chain seq x y z
N MET A 1 20.92 -17.72 85.61
CA MET A 1 20.57 -17.87 84.18
C MET A 1 20.09 -16.52 83.67
N LYS A 2 20.82 -15.88 82.74
CA LYS A 2 20.39 -14.65 82.07
C LYS A 2 20.15 -14.98 80.61
N THR A 3 18.91 -14.92 80.17
CA THR A 3 18.50 -15.07 78.77
C THR A 3 18.76 -13.75 78.05
N PHE A 4 19.60 -13.78 77.02
CA PHE A 4 19.80 -12.65 76.11
C PHE A 4 18.83 -12.81 74.93
N LEU A 5 17.88 -11.89 74.84
CA LEU A 5 16.96 -11.76 73.70
C LEU A 5 17.66 -10.89 72.66
N VAL A 6 18.15 -11.50 71.58
CA VAL A 6 18.75 -10.78 70.45
C VAL A 6 17.62 -10.41 69.50
N VAL A 7 17.29 -9.11 69.43
CA VAL A 7 16.35 -8.57 68.46
C VAL A 7 17.14 -8.18 67.22
N SER A 8 17.00 -8.96 66.15
CA SER A 8 17.60 -8.68 64.84
C SER A 8 16.77 -7.62 64.12
N LEU A 9 17.31 -6.40 64.01
CA LEU A 9 16.73 -5.31 63.23
C LEU A 9 17.00 -5.56 61.74
N ALA A 10 16.01 -6.06 61.00
CA ALA A 10 16.11 -6.22 59.55
C ALA A 10 15.91 -4.85 58.88
N CYS A 11 17.00 -4.22 58.42
CA CYS A 11 16.96 -3.04 57.56
C CYS A 11 16.40 -3.42 56.18
N ILE A 12 15.11 -3.15 55.96
CA ILE A 12 14.50 -3.20 54.62
C ILE A 12 14.91 -1.91 53.90
N LEU A 13 15.93 -1.99 53.04
CA LEU A 13 16.28 -0.88 52.14
C LEU A 13 15.23 -0.84 51.01
N PRO A 14 14.61 0.32 50.73
CA PRO A 14 13.69 0.44 49.60
C PRO A 14 14.49 0.31 48.30
N VAL A 15 14.19 -0.73 47.53
CA VAL A 15 14.69 -0.90 46.16
C VAL A 15 14.02 0.19 45.32
N VAL A 16 14.75 1.27 45.05
CA VAL A 16 14.30 2.33 44.14
C VAL A 16 14.42 1.77 42.72
N PHE A 17 13.32 1.23 42.19
CA PHE A 17 13.22 0.89 40.78
C PHE A 17 13.29 2.19 39.97
N SER A 18 14.45 2.46 39.40
CA SER A 18 14.62 3.54 38.42
C SER A 18 13.96 3.10 37.12
N ILE A 19 12.74 3.57 36.87
CA ILE A 19 12.09 3.43 35.57
C ILE A 19 12.87 4.37 34.63
N THR A 20 13.71 3.81 33.76
CA THR A 20 14.30 4.59 32.67
C THR A 20 13.17 5.10 31.77
N PRO A 21 13.18 6.38 31.38
CA PRO A 21 12.16 6.88 30.46
C PRO A 21 12.28 6.10 29.15
N ILE A 22 11.14 5.60 28.68
CA ILE A 22 10.99 5.04 27.33
C ILE A 22 11.51 6.13 26.37
N PHE A 23 12.55 5.81 25.61
CA PHE A 23 13.19 6.78 24.70
C PHE A 23 12.15 7.33 23.72
N ILE A 24 11.73 8.58 23.94
CA ILE A 24 10.99 9.36 22.96
C ILE A 24 12.01 9.75 21.90
N MET A 25 12.06 9.01 20.79
CA MET A 25 12.89 9.38 19.64
C MET A 25 12.32 10.66 19.03
N ASP A 26 13.12 11.72 19.02
CA ASP A 26 12.80 12.98 18.33
C ASP A 26 12.73 12.74 16.81
N GLU A 27 11.54 12.88 16.20
CA GLU A 27 11.35 12.73 14.75
C GLU A 27 12.30 13.62 13.93
N ASN A 28 12.77 14.74 14.49
CA ASN A 28 13.68 15.67 13.84
C ASN A 28 15.04 15.04 13.53
N TRP A 29 15.55 14.15 14.38
CA TRP A 29 16.82 13.47 14.09
C TRP A 29 16.64 12.35 13.06
N VAL A 30 15.44 11.75 12.97
CA VAL A 30 15.21 10.54 12.17
C VAL A 30 15.33 10.83 10.67
N CYS A 31 14.76 11.94 10.20
CA CYS A 31 14.81 12.34 8.79
C CYS A 31 16.13 13.05 8.45
N ASN A 32 16.56 14.02 9.25
CA ASN A 32 17.69 14.90 8.92
C ASN A 32 19.05 14.18 8.78
N VAL A 33 19.20 12.97 9.32
CA VAL A 33 20.44 12.17 9.19
C VAL A 33 20.54 11.42 7.86
N LYS A 34 19.45 11.31 7.09
CA LYS A 34 19.42 10.56 5.82
C LYS A 34 20.06 11.38 4.70
N ARG A 35 20.92 10.73 3.91
CA ARG A 35 21.77 11.43 2.91
C ARG A 35 21.30 11.25 1.48
N SER A 36 20.24 10.48 1.26
CA SER A 36 19.67 10.26 -0.07
C SER A 36 18.15 10.17 0.02
N CYS A 37 17.49 10.47 -1.10
CA CYS A 37 16.04 10.27 -1.24
C CYS A 37 15.64 8.83 -0.86
N LEU A 38 16.42 7.83 -1.33
CA LEU A 38 16.14 6.42 -1.06
C LEU A 38 16.16 6.08 0.43
N GLU A 39 17.12 6.62 1.18
CA GLU A 39 17.17 6.42 2.63
C GLU A 39 16.08 7.20 3.37
N CYS A 40 15.73 8.38 2.85
CA CYS A 40 14.72 9.27 3.41
C CYS A 40 13.32 8.64 3.32
N LEU A 41 12.91 8.27 2.10
CA LEU A 41 11.55 7.80 1.80
C LEU A 41 11.31 6.32 2.14
N ARG A 42 12.27 5.64 2.77
CA ARG A 42 11.99 4.38 3.49
C ARG A 42 11.13 4.61 4.72
N LEU A 43 11.04 5.85 5.19
CA LEU A 43 10.28 6.25 6.37
C LEU A 43 9.09 7.09 5.92
N SER A 44 7.89 6.68 6.31
CA SER A 44 6.65 7.30 5.85
C SER A 44 6.40 8.71 6.39
N GLN A 45 7.10 9.09 7.47
CA GLN A 45 7.01 10.42 8.07
C GLN A 45 7.99 11.43 7.46
N CYS A 46 8.87 11.03 6.55
CA CYS A 46 9.88 11.90 5.97
C CYS A 46 9.51 12.32 4.54
N SER A 47 10.07 13.45 4.12
CA SER A 47 9.98 14.01 2.77
C SER A 47 11.39 14.40 2.30
N TRP A 48 11.63 14.30 1.00
CA TRP A 48 12.92 14.64 0.40
C TRP A 48 12.82 15.95 -0.38
N CYS A 49 13.69 16.91 -0.09
CA CYS A 49 13.81 18.14 -0.87
C CYS A 49 14.85 17.97 -1.97
N GLN A 50 14.43 18.04 -3.24
CA GLN A 50 15.34 17.84 -4.37
C GLN A 50 16.28 19.02 -4.58
N ALA A 51 15.81 20.26 -4.34
CA ALA A 51 16.64 21.47 -4.47
C ALA A 51 17.82 21.48 -3.49
N GLU A 52 17.55 21.13 -2.22
CA GLU A 52 18.52 21.19 -1.12
C GLU A 52 19.24 19.86 -0.87
N ASN A 53 18.86 18.79 -1.59
CA ASN A 53 19.31 17.42 -1.35
C ASN A 53 19.21 17.02 0.12
N ARG A 54 18.06 17.31 0.74
CA ARG A 54 17.88 17.18 2.19
C ARG A 54 16.59 16.45 2.54
N CYS A 55 16.70 15.51 3.49
CA CYS A 55 15.55 14.84 4.07
C CYS A 55 15.01 15.62 5.28
N PHE A 56 13.70 15.75 5.40
CA PHE A 56 13.03 16.51 6.47
C PHE A 56 11.67 15.87 6.82
N SER A 57 11.01 16.37 7.88
CA SER A 57 9.64 15.98 8.24
C SER A 57 8.72 17.20 8.18
N ARG A 58 7.62 17.11 7.42
CA ARG A 58 6.58 18.16 7.34
C ARG A 58 5.77 18.29 8.64
N LYS A 59 5.84 17.30 9.53
CA LYS A 59 5.16 17.35 10.85
C LYS A 59 5.80 18.35 11.82
N LEU A 60 7.00 18.83 11.50
CA LEU A 60 7.73 19.77 12.33
C LEU A 60 7.42 21.21 11.88
N PRO A 61 7.02 22.10 12.81
CA PRO A 61 6.66 23.49 12.47
C PRO A 61 7.76 24.26 11.72
N THR A 62 9.03 23.98 12.02
CA THR A 62 10.19 24.61 11.36
C THR A 62 10.26 24.32 9.86
N TYR A 63 9.63 23.23 9.41
CA TYR A 63 9.71 22.75 8.03
C TYR A 63 8.36 22.72 7.32
N GLU A 64 7.33 23.34 7.88
CA GLU A 64 5.98 23.36 7.29
C GLU A 64 5.96 23.99 5.89
N ASP A 65 6.70 25.10 5.71
CA ASP A 65 6.86 25.78 4.41
C ASP A 65 8.18 25.42 3.69
N PHE A 66 9.03 24.59 4.30
CA PHE A 66 10.31 24.22 3.70
C PHE A 66 10.09 23.35 2.47
N CYS A 67 10.67 23.77 1.34
CA CYS A 67 10.66 23.00 0.09
C CYS A 67 9.24 22.64 -0.42
N ARG A 68 8.28 23.55 -0.26
CA ARG A 68 6.86 23.34 -0.61
C ARG A 68 6.63 22.76 -2.02
N ASP A 69 7.30 23.33 -3.03
CA ASP A 69 7.04 23.02 -4.45
C ASP A 69 8.01 22.00 -5.06
N ASN A 70 9.07 21.61 -4.34
CA ASN A 70 10.12 20.72 -4.86
C ASN A 70 10.47 19.59 -3.88
N SER A 71 9.49 19.17 -3.09
CA SER A 71 9.62 18.03 -2.21
C SER A 71 8.96 16.79 -2.79
N THR A 72 9.64 15.67 -2.67
CA THR A 72 9.09 14.33 -2.87
C THR A 72 8.55 13.81 -1.54
N GLU A 73 7.28 13.41 -1.54
CA GLU A 73 6.63 12.81 -0.37
C GLU A 73 6.68 11.28 -0.43
N TYR A 74 6.47 10.66 0.73
CA TYR A 74 6.21 9.23 0.80
C TYR A 74 4.80 8.95 0.26
N HIS A 75 4.70 8.05 -0.72
CA HIS A 75 3.44 7.47 -1.17
C HIS A 75 3.47 5.98 -0.88
N ASN A 76 2.36 5.38 -0.42
CA ASN A 76 2.28 3.94 -0.21
C ASN A 76 1.76 3.24 -1.46
N TYR A 77 2.64 2.59 -2.21
CA TYR A 77 2.31 1.80 -3.39
C TYR A 77 2.12 0.30 -3.09
N GLU A 78 2.00 -0.08 -1.80
CA GLU A 78 1.92 -1.48 -1.36
C GLU A 78 3.14 -2.33 -1.78
N LEU A 79 4.29 -1.67 -1.89
CA LEU A 79 5.59 -2.26 -2.21
C LEU A 79 6.43 -2.48 -0.95
N SER A 80 7.56 -3.17 -1.09
CA SER A 80 8.57 -3.22 -0.03
C SER A 80 9.05 -1.81 0.34
N LEU A 81 9.53 -1.58 1.58
CA LEU A 81 10.03 -0.26 2.00
C LEU A 81 11.09 0.32 1.05
N ILE A 82 11.93 -0.53 0.47
CA ILE A 82 12.99 -0.11 -0.44
C ILE A 82 12.42 0.23 -1.82
N ASP A 83 11.54 -0.59 -2.37
CA ASP A 83 10.97 -0.37 -3.71
C ASP A 83 9.97 0.79 -3.71
N ASN A 84 9.21 0.95 -2.63
CA ASN A 84 8.35 2.10 -2.41
C ASN A 84 9.14 3.42 -2.39
N ALA A 85 10.29 3.42 -1.70
CA ALA A 85 11.18 4.57 -1.65
C ALA A 85 11.80 4.87 -3.03
N ARG A 86 12.26 3.85 -3.77
CA ARG A 86 12.73 4.00 -5.17
C ARG A 86 11.66 4.61 -6.05
N CYS A 87 10.45 4.07 -5.98
CA CYS A 87 9.28 4.52 -6.74
C CYS A 87 8.93 5.98 -6.44
N SER A 88 8.85 6.33 -5.15
CA SER A 88 8.56 7.71 -4.72
C SER A 88 9.64 8.67 -5.21
N CYS A 89 10.93 8.31 -5.07
CA CYS A 89 12.06 9.12 -5.56
C CYS A 89 12.08 9.29 -7.08
N ALA A 90 11.54 8.33 -7.83
CA ALA A 90 11.39 8.41 -9.28
C ALA A 90 10.10 9.14 -9.72
N GLY A 91 9.33 9.71 -8.78
CA GLY A 91 8.07 10.40 -9.09
C GLY A 91 6.99 9.47 -9.63
N GLY A 92 6.99 8.19 -9.22
CA GLY A 92 6.06 7.18 -9.72
C GLY A 92 6.40 6.61 -11.09
N GLN A 93 7.46 7.11 -11.76
CA GLN A 93 7.88 6.70 -13.10
C GLN A 93 9.09 5.76 -13.02
N LEU A 94 8.87 4.53 -12.54
CA LEU A 94 9.82 3.43 -12.70
C LEU A 94 9.23 2.46 -13.75
N GLU A 95 9.20 2.87 -15.02
CA GLU A 95 8.65 2.02 -16.08
C GLU A 95 9.66 0.97 -16.55
N GLU A 96 9.83 -0.13 -15.82
CA GLU A 96 10.36 -1.35 -16.43
C GLU A 96 9.56 -2.59 -15.96
N ASN A 97 8.98 -3.28 -16.95
CA ASN A 97 8.24 -4.57 -16.91
C ASN A 97 6.82 -4.63 -16.32
N CYS A 98 5.88 -3.86 -16.88
CA CYS A 98 4.43 -4.11 -16.70
C CYS A 98 3.81 -4.95 -17.84
N TYR A 99 4.64 -5.79 -18.48
CA TYR A 99 4.20 -6.74 -19.50
C TYR A 99 4.30 -8.16 -18.97
N PRO A 100 3.30 -9.02 -19.24
CA PRO A 100 3.42 -10.44 -18.96
C PRO A 100 4.68 -11.04 -19.59
N PRO A 101 5.26 -12.09 -18.98
CA PRO A 101 6.44 -12.75 -19.52
C PRO A 101 6.17 -13.26 -20.95
N GLY A 102 7.06 -12.91 -21.89
CA GLY A 102 6.92 -13.27 -23.31
C GLY A 102 6.07 -12.31 -24.14
N VAL A 103 5.44 -11.30 -23.51
CA VAL A 103 4.75 -10.21 -24.18
C VAL A 103 5.65 -8.97 -24.15
N THR A 104 5.91 -8.39 -25.31
CA THR A 104 6.73 -7.16 -25.44
C THR A 104 5.99 -6.04 -26.17
N ASP A 105 4.79 -6.32 -26.65
CA ASP A 105 3.93 -5.40 -27.40
C ASP A 105 2.49 -5.49 -26.87
N GLY A 106 1.73 -4.41 -27.02
CA GLY A 106 0.39 -4.25 -26.49
C GLY A 106 0.31 -3.29 -25.29
N PRO A 107 -0.88 -3.15 -24.68
CA PRO A 107 -1.06 -2.29 -23.52
C PRO A 107 -0.43 -2.91 -22.26
N LYS A 108 0.28 -2.09 -21.48
CA LYS A 108 0.76 -2.48 -20.14
C LYS A 108 -0.42 -2.87 -19.26
N CYS A 109 -0.20 -3.79 -18.32
CA CYS A 109 -1.27 -4.25 -17.43
C CYS A 109 -2.51 -4.76 -18.18
N THR A 110 -2.27 -5.35 -19.36
CA THR A 110 -3.32 -5.85 -20.27
C THR A 110 -4.37 -4.79 -20.65
N GLY A 111 -4.06 -3.49 -20.46
CA GLY A 111 -4.98 -2.38 -20.68
C GLY A 111 -6.08 -2.21 -19.63
N ARG A 112 -6.02 -2.92 -18.50
CA ARG A 112 -7.04 -2.90 -17.42
C ARG A 112 -6.48 -2.41 -16.09
N GLY A 113 -5.47 -1.54 -16.16
CA GLY A 113 -4.84 -0.96 -14.99
C GLY A 113 -3.73 0.00 -15.34
N ALA A 114 -3.21 0.67 -14.31
CA ALA A 114 -2.08 1.57 -14.41
C ALA A 114 -0.76 0.86 -14.09
N CYS A 115 0.27 1.06 -14.91
CA CYS A 115 1.63 0.65 -14.59
C CYS A 115 2.27 1.69 -13.68
N ILE A 116 2.41 1.34 -12.40
CA ILE A 116 3.02 2.24 -11.40
C ILE A 116 4.23 1.50 -10.83
N CYS A 117 5.41 2.05 -11.12
CA CYS A 117 6.68 1.54 -10.62
C CYS A 117 6.94 0.05 -10.89
N GLY A 118 6.66 -0.39 -12.11
CA GLY A 118 6.90 -1.77 -12.55
C GLY A 118 5.88 -2.78 -12.05
N ARG A 119 4.79 -2.32 -11.40
CA ARG A 119 3.66 -3.15 -10.99
C ARG A 119 2.37 -2.61 -11.56
N CYS A 120 1.46 -3.51 -11.90
CA CYS A 120 0.12 -3.14 -12.33
C CYS A 120 -0.80 -2.92 -11.14
N VAL A 121 -1.47 -1.77 -11.13
CA VAL A 121 -2.59 -1.46 -10.25
C VAL A 121 -3.85 -1.59 -11.08
N CYS A 122 -4.64 -2.64 -10.83
CA CYS A 122 -5.78 -2.99 -11.65
C CYS A 122 -6.97 -2.07 -11.39
N ASP A 123 -7.68 -1.73 -12.46
CA ASP A 123 -8.92 -0.98 -12.37
C ASP A 123 -9.99 -1.89 -11.75
N PRO A 124 -10.59 -1.52 -10.60
CA PRO A 124 -11.58 -2.35 -9.92
C PRO A 124 -12.93 -2.33 -10.64
N MET A 125 -13.11 -1.42 -11.59
CA MET A 125 -14.33 -1.30 -12.36
C MET A 125 -14.33 -2.39 -13.42
N PRO A 126 -15.36 -3.25 -13.46
CA PRO A 126 -15.40 -4.33 -14.42
C PRO A 126 -15.53 -3.75 -15.83
N ASP A 127 -14.84 -4.39 -16.76
CA ASP A 127 -14.86 -4.04 -18.19
C ASP A 127 -16.31 -3.90 -18.68
N ALA A 128 -16.63 -2.83 -19.40
CA ALA A 128 -18.00 -2.58 -19.88
C ALA A 128 -18.50 -3.71 -20.80
N GLU A 129 -17.60 -4.41 -21.48
CA GLU A 129 -17.93 -5.56 -22.33
C GLU A 129 -18.08 -6.86 -21.52
N HIS A 130 -17.49 -6.90 -20.32
CA HIS A 130 -17.45 -8.06 -19.44
C HIS A 130 -17.69 -7.67 -17.97
N PRO A 131 -18.89 -7.15 -17.62
CA PRO A 131 -19.20 -6.54 -16.32
C PRO A 131 -19.04 -7.51 -15.13
N THR A 132 -18.95 -8.79 -15.43
CA THR A 132 -18.96 -9.86 -14.44
C THR A 132 -17.59 -10.48 -14.26
N LYS A 133 -16.62 -10.20 -15.13
CA LYS A 133 -15.27 -10.73 -15.00
C LYS A 133 -14.49 -9.84 -14.04
N MET A 134 -13.82 -10.46 -13.07
CA MET A 134 -12.90 -9.75 -12.19
C MET A 134 -11.55 -9.60 -12.86
N VAL A 135 -11.00 -8.38 -12.80
CA VAL A 135 -9.65 -8.05 -13.24
C VAL A 135 -8.72 -8.19 -12.03
N VAL A 136 -7.83 -9.17 -12.08
CA VAL A 136 -6.93 -9.53 -10.96
C VAL A 136 -5.60 -10.06 -11.50
N GLY A 137 -4.65 -10.32 -10.61
CA GLY A 137 -3.34 -10.87 -11.00
C GLY A 137 -2.26 -9.80 -11.16
N GLU A 138 -1.06 -10.24 -11.55
CA GLU A 138 0.13 -9.38 -11.59
C GLU A 138 0.09 -8.37 -12.74
N PHE A 139 -0.62 -8.70 -13.82
CA PHE A 139 -0.72 -7.90 -15.04
C PHE A 139 -2.17 -7.53 -15.38
N CYS A 140 -3.08 -7.56 -14.40
CA CYS A 140 -4.49 -7.23 -14.57
C CYS A 140 -5.19 -8.05 -15.66
N GLU A 141 -4.88 -9.34 -15.67
CA GLU A 141 -5.58 -10.36 -16.43
C GLU A 141 -6.98 -10.64 -15.84
N PHE A 142 -7.81 -11.34 -16.62
CA PHE A 142 -9.05 -11.86 -16.06
C PHE A 142 -8.74 -13.08 -15.19
N ASP A 143 -9.52 -13.25 -14.13
CA ASP A 143 -9.47 -14.47 -13.33
C ASP A 143 -9.87 -15.69 -14.19
N ASN A 144 -8.88 -16.48 -14.61
CA ASN A 144 -9.07 -17.68 -15.43
C ASN A 144 -9.64 -18.86 -14.62
N PHE A 145 -9.78 -18.75 -13.29
CA PHE A 145 -10.45 -19.77 -12.48
C PHE A 145 -11.99 -19.72 -12.56
N SER A 146 -12.54 -18.82 -13.38
CA SER A 146 -13.98 -18.61 -13.47
C SER A 146 -14.74 -19.57 -14.40
N CYS A 147 -14.12 -20.58 -15.05
CA CYS A 147 -14.86 -21.42 -15.99
C CYS A 147 -14.31 -22.85 -16.23
N ASP A 148 -15.17 -23.85 -15.98
CA ASP A 148 -15.21 -25.08 -16.79
C ASP A 148 -16.70 -25.48 -17.01
N GLY A 149 -17.28 -25.09 -18.15
CA GLY A 149 -18.67 -25.44 -18.50
C GLY A 149 -19.37 -24.50 -19.52
N PRO A 150 -20.45 -24.96 -20.19
CA PRO A 150 -21.10 -24.26 -21.31
C PRO A 150 -21.94 -23.03 -20.94
N ARG A 151 -21.93 -22.63 -19.66
CA ARG A 151 -22.60 -21.44 -19.14
C ARG A 151 -21.71 -20.78 -18.10
N CYS A 152 -20.70 -20.06 -18.56
CA CYS A 152 -19.98 -19.12 -17.72
C CYS A 152 -20.89 -17.92 -17.44
N ASN A 153 -21.82 -18.10 -16.51
CA ASN A 153 -22.50 -16.98 -15.92
C ASN A 153 -21.59 -16.45 -14.83
N GLU A 154 -20.79 -15.46 -15.25
CA GLU A 154 -20.43 -14.33 -14.41
C GLU A 154 -19.44 -14.66 -13.28
N GLY A 155 -18.60 -13.71 -12.89
CA GLY A 155 -17.72 -13.89 -11.74
C GLY A 155 -18.52 -14.10 -10.45
N PRO A 156 -17.95 -13.94 -9.26
CA PRO A 156 -18.63 -14.26 -8.00
C PRO A 156 -19.90 -13.44 -7.72
N TYR A 157 -20.29 -12.52 -8.60
CA TYR A 157 -21.47 -11.68 -8.51
C TYR A 157 -22.39 -11.93 -9.71
N LEU A 158 -23.64 -12.34 -9.43
CA LEU A 158 -24.72 -12.36 -10.40
C LEU A 158 -25.14 -10.92 -10.75
N HIS A 159 -25.24 -10.63 -12.04
CA HIS A 159 -25.93 -9.47 -12.57
C HIS A 159 -27.43 -9.73 -12.42
N ASN A 160 -28.05 -9.10 -11.42
CA ASN A 160 -29.50 -8.98 -11.35
C ASN A 160 -29.97 -7.96 -12.38
N ASP A 161 -29.85 -8.29 -13.68
CA ASP A 161 -30.60 -7.59 -14.72
C ASP A 161 -32.02 -8.12 -14.75
N VAL A 162 -32.79 -7.54 -13.83
CA VAL A 162 -34.25 -7.49 -13.87
C VAL A 162 -34.67 -6.75 -15.15
N ARG A 163 -35.47 -7.45 -15.97
CA ARG A 163 -36.31 -6.98 -17.09
C ARG A 163 -35.61 -6.88 -18.45
N ASN A 164 -35.73 -7.96 -19.22
CA ASN A 164 -36.53 -8.00 -20.45
C ASN A 164 -36.57 -9.44 -21.00
N MET A 165 -37.40 -10.30 -20.40
CA MET A 165 -37.83 -11.57 -21.02
C MET A 165 -39.35 -11.66 -21.04
N ASP A 166 -40.03 -10.55 -21.33
CA ASP A 166 -41.47 -10.54 -21.62
C ASP A 166 -41.65 -9.92 -23.00
N ASN A 167 -41.27 -10.62 -24.09
CA ASN A 167 -41.80 -10.31 -25.43
C ASN A 167 -41.51 -11.34 -26.54
N GLU A 168 -41.45 -12.64 -26.22
CA GLU A 168 -41.31 -13.62 -27.30
C GLU A 168 -41.96 -14.99 -27.01
N THR A 169 -43.17 -14.99 -26.43
CA THR A 169 -44.00 -16.22 -26.42
C THR A 169 -45.52 -15.99 -26.44
N ALA A 170 -45.97 -14.84 -26.95
CA ALA A 170 -47.40 -14.53 -27.13
C ALA A 170 -47.75 -14.18 -28.59
N ALA A 171 -47.35 -15.01 -29.54
CA ALA A 171 -47.93 -15.02 -30.89
C ALA A 171 -47.61 -16.38 -31.54
N ASN A 172 -48.47 -17.38 -31.31
CA ASN A 172 -48.75 -18.51 -32.21
C ASN A 172 -49.73 -19.48 -31.52
N ILE A 173 -50.95 -19.01 -31.28
CA ILE A 173 -52.16 -19.86 -31.22
C ILE A 173 -53.25 -19.06 -31.92
N GLU A 174 -53.45 -19.30 -33.20
CA GLU A 174 -54.70 -19.10 -33.95
C GLU A 174 -54.51 -19.71 -35.36
N ASP A 175 -54.82 -21.00 -35.47
CA ASP A 175 -55.74 -21.65 -36.45
C ASP A 175 -55.61 -23.18 -36.40
#